data_AF-A0A9D9LJ16-F1
#
_entry.id   AF-A0A9D9LJ16-F1
#
_cell.length_a   1.000
_cell.length_b   1.000
_cell.length_c   1.000
_cell.angle_alpha   90.00
_cell.angle_beta   90.00
_cell.angle_gamma   90.00
#
_symmetry.space_group_name_H-M   'P 1'
#
loop_
_entity.id
_entity.type
_entity.pdbx_description
1 polymer ?
#
loop_
_entity_poly.entity_id
_entity_poly.type
_entity_poly.pdbx_seq_one_letter_code
_entity_poly.pdbx_strand_id
1 'polypeptide(L)'
;MTDTAILISKLHSALHFAGEQVRATVERYPGFYPMYTRGGKWKHEGEAWTHWCDGFFPGMMWLIHRWTGDGWFREQAERYSKPLEPRQHDRDVHDLGFVFMSTYHHWYRLTRDPKLRDVMIQAGKTMGLRFQEKGKYLCSFVGPESCFIDIMMNVGIIFYAARETQDAALRQVGMEHCLTT
;
A
#
# COMPACT_ATOMS: atom_id res chain seq x y z
N MET A 1 -17.26 -24.89 21.46
CA MET A 1 -15.87 -24.37 21.41
C MET A 1 -15.30 -24.74 20.05
N THR A 2 -14.81 -23.77 19.28
CA THR A 2 -14.14 -24.04 18.01
C THR A 2 -12.77 -24.64 18.30
N ASP A 3 -12.45 -25.78 17.71
CA ASP A 3 -11.14 -26.40 17.84
C ASP A 3 -10.09 -25.55 17.10
N THR A 4 -9.21 -24.93 17.86
CA THR A 4 -8.13 -24.08 17.35
C THR A 4 -7.22 -24.83 16.38
N ALA A 5 -6.98 -26.13 16.57
CA ALA A 5 -6.13 -26.92 15.68
C ALA A 5 -6.76 -27.07 14.29
N ILE A 6 -8.07 -27.30 14.23
CA ILE A 6 -8.82 -27.34 12.97
C ILE A 6 -8.76 -25.98 12.27
N LEU A 7 -8.90 -24.88 13.02
CA LEU A 7 -8.86 -23.53 12.44
C LEU A 7 -7.47 -23.21 11.87
N ILE A 8 -6.40 -23.53 12.60
CA ILE A 8 -5.01 -23.31 12.14
C ILE A 8 -4.75 -24.08 10.84
N SER A 9 -5.16 -25.35 10.76
CA SER A 9 -4.99 -26.16 9.55
C SER A 9 -5.70 -25.57 8.33
N LYS A 10 -6.93 -25.05 8.53
CA LYS A 10 -7.68 -24.34 7.47
C LYS A 10 -6.99 -23.05 7.04
N LEU A 11 -6.45 -22.28 7.98
CA LEU A 11 -5.71 -21.05 7.68
C LEU A 11 -4.43 -21.34 6.87
N HIS A 12 -3.68 -22.38 7.24
CA HIS A 12 -2.50 -22.79 6.46
C HIS A 12 -2.87 -23.21 5.04
N SER A 13 -3.94 -23.99 4.89
CA SER A 13 -4.42 -24.41 3.57
C SER A 13 -4.85 -23.21 2.71
N ALA A 14 -5.53 -22.23 3.30
CA ALA A 14 -5.93 -21.01 2.61
C ALA A 14 -4.73 -20.14 2.20
N LEU A 15 -3.71 -20.01 3.05
CA LEU A 15 -2.49 -19.27 2.75
C LEU A 15 -1.64 -19.96 1.66
N HIS A 16 -1.57 -21.29 1.68
CA HIS A 16 -0.92 -22.06 0.62
C HIS A 16 -1.59 -21.82 -0.73
N PHE A 17 -2.93 -21.99 -0.78
CA PHE A 17 -3.71 -21.73 -1.98
C PHE A 17 -3.51 -20.29 -2.49
N ALA A 18 -3.55 -19.28 -1.60
CA ALA A 18 -3.29 -17.90 -1.98
C ALA A 18 -1.89 -17.71 -2.59
N GLY A 19 -0.87 -18.37 -2.01
CA GLY A 19 0.48 -18.39 -2.54
C GLY A 19 0.57 -18.95 -3.96
N GLU A 20 -0.06 -20.10 -4.20
CA GLU A 20 -0.12 -20.73 -5.52
C GLU A 20 -0.80 -19.82 -6.56
N GLN A 21 -1.91 -19.17 -6.19
CA GLN A 21 -2.62 -18.26 -7.09
C GLN A 21 -1.82 -17.00 -7.42
N VAL A 22 -1.11 -16.43 -6.45
CA VAL A 22 -0.21 -15.28 -6.68
C VAL A 22 0.94 -15.68 -7.60
N ARG A 23 1.58 -16.83 -7.34
CA ARG A 23 2.66 -17.36 -8.17
C ARG A 23 2.20 -17.59 -9.60
N ALA A 24 1.09 -18.30 -9.79
CA ALA A 24 0.51 -18.56 -11.11
C ALA A 24 0.16 -17.26 -11.86
N THR A 25 -0.28 -16.21 -11.15
CA THR A 25 -0.56 -14.91 -11.77
C THR A 25 0.70 -14.23 -12.29
N VAL A 26 1.80 -14.23 -11.51
CA VAL A 26 3.10 -13.68 -11.95
C VAL A 26 3.66 -14.47 -13.12
N GLU A 27 3.62 -15.80 -13.07
CA GLU A 27 4.16 -16.67 -14.13
C GLU A 27 3.37 -16.51 -15.44
N ARG A 28 2.05 -16.36 -15.36
CA ARG A 28 1.19 -16.19 -16.53
C ARG A 28 1.25 -14.77 -17.12
N TYR A 29 1.42 -13.75 -16.27
CA TYR A 29 1.45 -12.34 -16.67
C TYR A 29 2.62 -11.59 -16.00
N PRO A 30 3.88 -11.83 -16.42
CA PRO A 30 5.03 -11.20 -15.79
C PRO A 30 5.01 -9.67 -15.89
N GLY A 31 5.22 -8.99 -14.78
CA GLY A 31 5.19 -7.52 -14.69
C GLY A 31 3.80 -6.88 -14.70
N PHE A 32 2.73 -7.67 -14.72
CA PHE A 32 1.36 -7.18 -14.74
C PHE A 32 0.78 -6.98 -13.33
N TYR A 33 0.11 -5.84 -13.10
CA TYR A 33 -0.55 -5.52 -11.83
C TYR A 33 -2.05 -5.86 -11.92
N PRO A 34 -2.56 -6.89 -11.23
CA PRO A 34 -3.98 -7.22 -11.27
C PRO A 34 -4.83 -6.20 -10.50
N MET A 35 -5.82 -5.60 -11.17
CA MET A 35 -6.77 -4.65 -10.56
C MET A 35 -8.19 -5.23 -10.47
N TYR A 36 -8.72 -5.75 -11.58
CA TYR A 36 -10.04 -6.37 -11.61
C TYR A 36 -10.09 -7.49 -12.66
N THR A 37 -11.20 -8.23 -12.72
CA THR A 37 -11.40 -9.25 -13.76
C THR A 37 -12.59 -8.91 -14.65
N ARG A 38 -12.48 -9.25 -15.95
CA ARG A 38 -13.60 -9.24 -16.89
C ARG A 38 -13.55 -10.52 -17.71
N GLY A 39 -14.61 -11.33 -17.64
CA GLY A 39 -14.65 -12.65 -18.29
C GLY A 39 -13.56 -13.61 -17.78
N GLY A 40 -13.24 -13.56 -16.48
CA GLY A 40 -12.24 -14.44 -15.86
C GLY A 40 -10.78 -14.10 -16.18
N LYS A 41 -10.51 -12.95 -16.80
CA LYS A 41 -9.16 -12.47 -17.12
C LYS A 41 -8.84 -11.21 -16.33
N TRP A 42 -7.62 -11.12 -15.81
CA TRP A 42 -7.13 -9.92 -15.16
C TRP A 42 -7.09 -8.73 -16.12
N LYS A 43 -7.39 -7.56 -15.57
CA LYS A 43 -7.40 -6.26 -16.25
C LYS A 43 -6.72 -5.21 -15.39
N HIS A 44 -6.07 -4.29 -16.09
CA HIS A 44 -5.31 -3.14 -15.59
C HIS A 44 -5.35 -2.08 -16.69
N GLU A 45 -6.55 -1.59 -16.94
CA GLU A 45 -6.85 -0.63 -17.99
C GLU A 45 -7.42 0.61 -17.29
N GLY A 46 -6.97 1.80 -17.67
CA GLY A 46 -7.37 3.07 -17.03
C GLY A 46 -6.29 4.13 -17.12
N GLU A 47 -6.61 5.34 -16.68
CA GLU A 47 -5.62 6.40 -16.50
C GLU A 47 -4.78 6.14 -15.24
N ALA A 48 -3.54 6.63 -15.19
CA ALA A 48 -2.60 6.32 -14.11
C ALA A 48 -3.15 6.65 -12.69
N TRP A 49 -3.99 7.68 -12.54
CA TRP A 49 -4.61 8.01 -11.25
C TRP A 49 -5.59 6.94 -10.74
N THR A 50 -6.12 6.11 -11.65
CA THR A 50 -6.99 4.97 -11.30
C THR A 50 -6.21 3.77 -10.74
N HIS A 51 -4.88 3.81 -10.77
CA HIS A 51 -4.02 2.70 -10.37
C HIS A 51 -3.67 2.73 -8.86
N TRP A 52 -4.61 3.13 -8.01
CA TRP A 52 -4.45 3.19 -6.54
C TRP A 52 -4.09 1.82 -5.92
N CYS A 53 -4.41 0.73 -6.59
CA CYS A 53 -4.25 -0.63 -6.10
C CYS A 53 -2.90 -1.30 -6.42
N ASP A 54 -1.99 -0.63 -7.13
CA ASP A 54 -0.73 -1.22 -7.61
C ASP A 54 0.18 -1.71 -6.49
N GLY A 55 0.02 -1.19 -5.27
CA GLY A 55 0.76 -1.66 -4.10
C GLY A 55 0.28 -3.00 -3.52
N PHE A 56 -0.96 -3.42 -3.79
CA PHE A 56 -1.53 -4.58 -3.11
C PHE A 56 -0.96 -5.91 -3.60
N PHE A 57 -0.75 -6.06 -4.90
CA PHE A 57 -0.22 -7.31 -5.46
C PHE A 57 1.21 -7.62 -4.96
N PRO A 58 2.19 -6.70 -5.06
CA PRO A 58 3.47 -6.86 -4.36
C PRO A 58 3.32 -6.96 -2.84
N GLY A 59 2.32 -6.31 -2.23
CA GLY A 59 2.02 -6.46 -0.80
C GLY A 59 1.63 -7.89 -0.40
N MET A 60 0.84 -8.58 -1.24
CA MET A 60 0.53 -10.00 -1.03
C MET A 60 1.80 -10.84 -1.07
N MET A 61 2.72 -10.57 -2.00
CA MET A 61 4.00 -11.29 -2.09
C MET A 61 4.86 -11.07 -0.84
N TRP A 62 4.90 -9.86 -0.28
CA TRP A 62 5.56 -9.58 1.00
C TRP A 62 4.95 -10.38 2.16
N LEU A 63 3.62 -10.49 2.22
CA LEU A 63 2.93 -11.26 3.25
C LEU A 63 3.19 -12.76 3.11
N ILE A 64 3.15 -13.30 1.89
CA ILE A 64 3.43 -14.71 1.61
C ILE A 64 4.89 -15.04 1.93
N HIS A 65 5.84 -14.18 1.54
CA HIS A 65 7.24 -14.36 1.90
C HIS A 65 7.43 -14.38 3.43
N ARG A 66 6.79 -13.47 4.16
CA ARG A 66 6.87 -13.46 5.64
C ARG A 66 6.36 -14.77 6.25
N TRP A 67 5.32 -15.37 5.68
CA TRP A 67 4.73 -16.60 6.21
C TRP A 67 5.52 -17.86 5.82
N THR A 68 5.99 -17.95 4.56
CA THR A 68 6.65 -19.14 4.02
C THR A 68 8.18 -19.14 4.16
N GLY A 69 8.80 -17.96 4.21
CA GLY A 69 10.25 -17.80 4.02
C GLY A 69 10.72 -17.95 2.57
N ASP A 70 9.83 -18.19 1.61
CA ASP A 70 10.21 -18.43 0.21
C ASP A 70 10.77 -17.15 -0.44
N GLY A 71 12.05 -17.21 -0.83
CA GLY A 71 12.79 -16.10 -1.41
C GLY A 71 12.28 -15.65 -2.78
N TRP A 72 11.57 -16.52 -3.52
CA TRP A 72 10.98 -16.17 -4.81
C TRP A 72 9.94 -15.06 -4.65
N PHE A 73 9.07 -15.15 -3.63
CA PHE A 73 8.07 -14.11 -3.37
C PHE A 73 8.71 -12.79 -2.97
N ARG A 74 9.82 -12.82 -2.21
CA ARG A 74 10.57 -11.60 -1.90
C ARG A 74 11.11 -10.95 -3.17
N GLU A 75 11.77 -11.72 -4.04
CA GLU A 75 12.33 -11.21 -5.29
C GLU A 75 11.23 -10.55 -6.16
N GLN A 76 10.08 -11.20 -6.30
CA GLN A 76 8.95 -10.62 -7.03
C GLN A 76 8.39 -9.38 -6.32
N ALA A 77 8.26 -9.39 -5.00
CA ALA A 77 7.78 -8.23 -4.25
C ALA A 77 8.69 -7.00 -4.46
N GLU A 78 10.02 -7.17 -4.41
CA GLU A 78 10.99 -6.11 -4.70
C GLU A 78 10.88 -5.65 -6.16
N ARG A 79 10.83 -6.58 -7.11
CA ARG A 79 10.70 -6.29 -8.56
C ARG A 79 9.45 -5.48 -8.89
N TYR A 80 8.30 -5.81 -8.29
CA TYR A 80 7.04 -5.10 -8.49
C TYR A 80 6.90 -3.83 -7.63
N SER A 81 7.71 -3.66 -6.58
CA SER A 81 7.69 -2.41 -5.81
C SER A 81 8.48 -1.30 -6.51
N LYS A 82 9.63 -1.62 -7.12
CA LYS A 82 10.55 -0.63 -7.72
C LYS A 82 9.89 0.34 -8.73
N PRO A 83 9.04 -0.11 -9.68
CA PRO A 83 8.41 0.81 -10.64
C PRO A 83 7.45 1.81 -10.00
N LEU A 84 7.02 1.58 -8.76
CA LEU A 84 6.09 2.46 -8.03
C LEU A 84 6.81 3.63 -7.34
N GLU A 85 8.14 3.60 -7.22
CA GLU A 85 8.94 4.63 -6.54
C GLU A 85 8.62 6.06 -6.95
N PRO A 86 8.48 6.39 -8.25
CA PRO A 86 8.23 7.77 -8.67
C PRO A 86 6.93 8.35 -8.11
N ARG A 87 5.96 7.50 -7.75
CA ARG A 87 4.67 7.93 -7.17
C ARG A 87 4.81 8.54 -5.78
N GLN A 88 5.97 8.48 -5.13
CA GLN A 88 6.21 9.18 -3.86
C GLN A 88 6.03 10.70 -4.00
N HIS A 89 6.08 11.23 -5.22
CA HIS A 89 5.88 12.63 -5.57
C HIS A 89 4.53 12.89 -6.26
N ASP A 90 3.66 11.89 -6.39
CA ASP A 90 2.35 12.03 -7.02
C ASP A 90 1.41 12.84 -6.12
N ARG A 91 1.09 14.07 -6.57
CA ARG A 91 0.27 15.03 -5.83
C ARG A 91 -1.20 14.94 -6.21
N ASP A 92 -1.55 14.17 -7.23
CA ASP A 92 -2.88 14.20 -7.83
C ASP A 92 -3.82 13.19 -7.16
N VAL A 93 -3.28 12.15 -6.51
CA VAL A 93 -4.03 11.09 -5.82
C VAL A 93 -3.97 11.20 -4.30
N HIS A 94 -4.90 10.53 -3.60
CA HIS A 94 -4.91 10.39 -2.14
C HIS A 94 -4.51 8.97 -1.66
N ASP A 95 -4.03 8.12 -2.57
CA ASP A 95 -3.85 6.68 -2.36
C ASP A 95 -2.38 6.26 -2.10
N LEU A 96 -1.52 7.22 -1.73
CA LEU A 96 -0.10 6.94 -1.51
C LEU A 96 0.13 5.96 -0.34
N GLY A 97 -0.76 5.97 0.66
CA GLY A 97 -0.70 5.03 1.77
C GLY A 97 -0.92 3.59 1.30
N PHE A 98 -1.92 3.33 0.46
CA PHE A 98 -2.14 2.01 -0.14
C PHE A 98 -0.92 1.52 -0.92
N VAL A 99 -0.32 2.39 -1.73
CA VAL A 99 0.84 2.01 -2.54
C VAL A 99 2.04 1.68 -1.65
N PHE A 100 2.47 2.62 -0.82
CA PHE A 100 3.77 2.54 -0.13
C PHE A 100 3.73 1.75 1.18
N MET A 101 2.61 1.77 1.92
CA MET A 101 2.48 0.94 3.13
C MET A 101 2.38 -0.56 2.80
N SER A 102 1.84 -0.91 1.63
CA SER A 102 1.81 -2.30 1.15
C SER A 102 3.14 -2.77 0.54
N THR A 103 4.00 -1.85 0.09
CA THR A 103 5.25 -2.18 -0.62
C THR A 103 6.50 -1.80 0.16
N TYR A 104 6.94 -0.55 0.03
CA TYR A 104 8.19 -0.02 0.59
C TYR A 104 8.27 -0.19 2.10
N HIS A 105 7.15 -0.09 2.82
CA HIS A 105 7.15 -0.33 4.27
C HIS A 105 7.53 -1.78 4.63
N HIS A 106 7.03 -2.78 3.90
CA HIS A 106 7.41 -4.17 4.12
C HIS A 106 8.89 -4.40 3.77
N TRP A 107 9.32 -3.82 2.65
CA TRP A 107 10.70 -3.92 2.20
C TRP A 107 11.69 -3.28 3.20
N TYR A 108 11.38 -2.08 3.68
CA TYR A 108 12.16 -1.39 4.70
C TYR A 108 12.20 -2.17 6.01
N ARG A 109 11.06 -2.72 6.47
CA ARG A 109 11.03 -3.51 7.71
C ARG A 109 11.93 -4.73 7.66
N LEU A 110 12.09 -5.34 6.48
CA LEU A 110 12.95 -6.49 6.27
C LEU A 110 14.44 -6.11 6.16
N THR A 111 14.77 -5.12 5.34
CA THR A 111 16.16 -4.81 4.97
C THR A 111 16.80 -3.70 5.79
N ARG A 112 15.98 -2.82 6.38
CA ARG A 112 16.38 -1.59 7.06
C ARG A 112 17.18 -0.62 6.19
N ASP A 113 17.07 -0.72 4.86
CA ASP A 113 17.72 0.20 3.93
C ASP A 113 17.19 1.64 4.12
N PRO A 114 18.05 2.63 4.47
CA PRO A 114 17.66 4.02 4.63
C PRO A 114 16.97 4.62 3.40
N LYS A 115 17.33 4.21 2.18
CA LYS A 115 16.71 4.73 0.95
C LYS A 115 15.22 4.41 0.88
N LEU A 116 14.83 3.21 1.32
CA LEU A 116 13.42 2.82 1.36
C LEU A 116 12.63 3.62 2.40
N ARG A 117 13.27 3.95 3.53
CA ARG A 117 12.69 4.84 4.53
C ARG A 117 12.49 6.26 3.97
N ASP A 118 13.45 6.77 3.22
CA ASP A 118 13.35 8.11 2.62
C ASP A 118 12.19 8.18 1.62
N VAL A 119 11.95 7.11 0.84
CA VAL A 119 10.77 7.00 -0.04
C VAL A 119 9.46 7.08 0.74
N MET A 120 9.35 6.34 1.84
CA MET A 120 8.17 6.37 2.71
C MET A 120 7.93 7.75 3.32
N ILE A 121 9.00 8.43 3.76
CA ILE A 121 8.92 9.79 4.31
C ILE A 121 8.43 10.76 3.24
N GLN A 122 8.99 10.69 2.04
CA GLN A 122 8.62 11.56 0.93
C GLN A 122 7.14 11.36 0.56
N ALA A 123 6.68 10.12 0.42
CA ALA A 123 5.28 9.82 0.13
C ALA A 123 4.34 10.34 1.23
N GLY A 124 4.71 10.22 2.51
CA GLY A 124 3.94 10.77 3.62
C GLY A 124 3.87 12.30 3.63
N LYS A 125 4.98 12.98 3.28
CA LYS A 125 4.98 14.43 3.09
C LYS A 125 4.11 14.86 1.93
N THR A 126 4.22 14.17 0.79
CA THR A 126 3.40 14.44 -0.41
C THR A 126 1.91 14.28 -0.11
N MET A 127 1.52 13.23 0.60
CA MET A 127 0.14 13.01 1.05
C MET A 127 -0.36 14.16 1.95
N GLY A 128 0.49 14.64 2.87
CA GLY A 128 0.16 15.76 3.75
C GLY A 128 -0.13 17.08 3.02
N LEU A 129 0.38 17.28 1.79
CA LEU A 129 0.11 18.49 1.00
C LEU A 129 -1.37 18.64 0.57
N ARG A 130 -2.18 17.59 0.74
CA ARG A 130 -3.62 17.61 0.41
C ARG A 130 -4.50 18.22 1.51
N PHE A 131 -3.89 18.62 2.63
CA PHE A 131 -4.62 19.11 3.79
C PHE A 131 -5.30 20.46 3.53
N GLN A 132 -6.59 20.53 3.85
CA GLN A 132 -7.42 21.73 3.75
C GLN A 132 -7.50 22.37 5.13
N GLU A 133 -6.73 23.44 5.37
CA GLU A 133 -6.60 24.06 6.70
C GLU A 133 -7.95 24.50 7.31
N LYS A 134 -8.85 25.07 6.50
CA LYS A 134 -10.17 25.54 6.97
C LYS A 134 -11.09 24.40 7.38
N GLY A 135 -11.09 23.33 6.59
CA GLY A 135 -11.95 22.16 6.80
C GLY A 135 -11.35 21.11 7.71
N LYS A 136 -10.05 21.16 7.96
CA LYS A 136 -9.29 20.19 8.76
C LYS A 136 -9.40 18.76 8.26
N TYR A 137 -9.30 18.56 6.94
CA TYR A 137 -9.29 17.23 6.31
C TYR A 137 -8.33 17.18 5.12
N LEU A 138 -7.94 15.98 4.71
CA LEU A 138 -7.19 15.73 3.48
C LEU A 138 -8.18 15.53 2.33
N CYS A 139 -8.02 16.26 1.23
CA CYS A 139 -8.98 16.19 0.12
C CYS A 139 -8.74 14.98 -0.81
N SER A 140 -9.81 14.49 -1.44
CA SER A 140 -9.76 13.41 -2.44
C SER A 140 -9.26 13.94 -3.80
N PHE A 141 -9.00 13.05 -4.76
CA PHE A 141 -8.53 13.44 -6.09
C PHE A 141 -9.57 14.26 -6.88
N VAL A 142 -10.84 14.26 -6.45
CA VAL A 142 -11.93 15.01 -7.11
C VAL A 142 -11.74 16.52 -6.95
N GLY A 143 -11.20 16.97 -5.82
CA GLY A 143 -10.92 18.39 -5.59
C GLY A 143 -10.90 18.77 -4.11
N PRO A 144 -10.57 20.04 -3.79
CA PRO A 144 -10.37 20.52 -2.43
C PRO A 144 -11.56 20.29 -1.50
N GLU A 145 -12.79 20.40 -2.01
CA GLU A 145 -14.04 20.26 -1.23
C GLU A 145 -14.50 18.80 -1.07
N SER A 146 -13.73 17.82 -1.58
CA SER A 146 -14.10 16.41 -1.56
C SER A 146 -13.28 15.65 -0.53
N CYS A 147 -13.94 14.80 0.26
CA CYS A 147 -13.29 13.90 1.22
C CYS A 147 -13.89 12.50 1.09
N PHE A 148 -13.04 11.48 0.95
CA PHE A 148 -13.45 10.08 0.87
C PHE A 148 -13.01 9.32 2.13
N ILE A 149 -13.79 8.30 2.51
CA ILE A 149 -13.55 7.55 3.75
C ILE A 149 -12.27 6.68 3.69
N ASP A 150 -11.86 6.25 2.51
CA ASP A 150 -10.63 5.47 2.29
C ASP A 150 -9.34 6.29 2.49
N ILE A 151 -9.42 7.62 2.55
CA ILE A 151 -8.31 8.47 2.99
C ILE A 151 -7.85 8.08 4.40
N MET A 152 -8.76 7.61 5.27
CA MET A 152 -8.40 7.09 6.59
C MET A 152 -7.44 5.89 6.52
N MET A 153 -7.51 5.07 5.47
CA MET A 153 -6.57 3.97 5.27
C MET A 153 -5.21 4.45 4.76
N ASN A 154 -5.15 5.67 4.22
CA ASN A 154 -3.93 6.27 3.69
C ASN A 154 -3.19 7.15 4.70
N VAL A 155 -3.88 7.72 5.69
CA VAL A 155 -3.29 8.63 6.70
C VAL A 155 -2.15 7.99 7.49
N GLY A 156 -2.10 6.66 7.59
CA GLY A 156 -1.00 5.93 8.22
C GLY A 156 0.39 6.31 7.68
N ILE A 157 0.51 6.68 6.41
CA ILE A 157 1.78 7.11 5.81
C ILE A 157 2.23 8.50 6.28
N ILE A 158 1.28 9.41 6.57
CA ILE A 158 1.56 10.72 7.17
C ILE A 158 2.12 10.52 8.57
N PHE A 159 1.47 9.68 9.39
CA PHE A 159 1.98 9.37 10.74
C PHE A 159 3.33 8.67 10.71
N TYR A 160 3.57 7.80 9.74
CA TYR A 160 4.89 7.20 9.53
C TYR A 160 5.93 8.30 9.29
N ALA A 161 5.73 9.16 8.29
CA ALA A 161 6.66 10.23 7.96
C ALA A 161 6.90 11.17 9.16
N ALA A 162 5.83 11.63 9.81
CA ALA A 162 5.89 12.51 10.97
C ALA A 162 6.66 11.89 12.15
N ARG A 163 6.53 10.58 12.38
CA ARG A 163 7.30 9.88 13.40
C ARG A 163 8.78 9.82 13.01
N GLU A 164 9.07 9.42 11.78
CA GLU A 164 10.45 9.24 11.31
C GLU A 164 11.23 10.56 11.27
N THR A 165 10.57 11.70 11.05
CA THR A 165 11.20 13.03 10.99
C THR A 165 10.98 13.88 12.23
N GLN A 166 10.28 13.36 13.25
CA GLN A 166 9.88 14.12 14.45
C GLN A 166 9.11 15.42 14.13
N ASP A 167 8.32 15.41 13.04
CA ASP A 167 7.59 16.58 12.55
C ASP A 167 6.21 16.67 13.24
N ALA A 168 6.09 17.60 14.18
CA ALA A 168 4.86 17.82 14.93
C ALA A 168 3.73 18.42 14.06
N ALA A 169 4.07 19.24 13.06
CA ALA A 169 3.07 19.84 12.17
C ALA A 169 2.47 18.79 11.24
N LEU A 170 3.30 17.92 10.66
CA LEU A 170 2.83 16.81 9.83
C LEU A 170 2.00 15.80 10.64
N ARG A 171 2.37 15.57 11.91
CA ARG A 171 1.56 14.76 12.83
C ARG A 171 0.18 15.39 13.06
N GLN A 172 0.13 16.71 13.28
CA GLN A 172 -1.12 17.42 13.50
C GLN A 172 -2.05 17.31 12.28
N VAL A 173 -1.52 17.45 11.06
CA VAL A 173 -2.28 17.23 9.81
C VAL A 173 -2.98 15.87 9.80
N GLY A 174 -2.25 14.79 10.10
CA GLY A 174 -2.84 13.46 10.19
C GLY A 174 -3.90 13.35 11.27
N MET A 175 -3.68 13.98 12.44
CA MET A 175 -4.65 13.93 13.53
C MET A 175 -5.93 14.70 13.27
N GLU A 176 -5.81 15.89 12.69
CA GLU A 176 -6.96 16.74 12.40
C GLU A 176 -7.89 16.07 11.39
N HIS A 177 -7.35 15.43 10.36
CA HIS A 177 -8.17 14.63 9.46
C HIS A 177 -8.93 13.52 10.19
N CYS A 178 -8.25 12.69 10.98
CA CYS A 178 -8.88 11.60 11.73
C CYS A 178 -9.93 12.05 12.75
N LEU A 179 -9.87 13.29 13.24
CA LEU A 179 -10.86 13.84 14.17
C LEU A 179 -12.06 14.45 13.43
N THR A 180 -11.85 14.94 12.22
CA THR A 180 -12.89 15.54 11.38
C THR A 180 -13.78 14.48 10.72
N THR A 181 -13.21 13.34 10.32
CA THR A 181 -13.84 12.30 9.48
C THR A 181 -13.97 10.97 10.18
#